data_AF-A0AAW2MJP7-F1
#
_entry.id   AF-A0AAW2MJP7-F1
#
_cell.length_a   1.000
_cell.length_b   1.000
_cell.length_c   1.000
_cell.angle_alpha   90.00
_cell.angle_beta   90.00
_cell.angle_gamma   90.00
#
_symmetry.space_group_name_H-M   'P 1'
#
loop_
_entity.id
_entity.type
_entity.pdbx_description
1 polymer ?
#
loop_
_entity_poly.entity_id
_entity_poly.type
_entity_poly.pdbx_seq_one_letter_code
_entity_poly.pdbx_strand_id
1 'polypeptide(L)'
;MLIHAETLDDCSTTGTMMVHWFPFFCSDREYIIGRRIWASGRTYYCVTKGVPCSSVPRRNKPRRVDLYYSSWCIRPAESKRDGRLTACEVLLFHHEDMGIPWEIAKLGVRQGMWGAVKKIDPGLRSYQKHRASGSPLSHSGFMAQINTKVSPNLLESQENKSSASEVEPLGSADKPSGRGIPKMLVVGGAIALACTIDRGLLTKAVIFGVARRFANMGRRL
;
A
#
# COMPACT_ATOMS: atom_id res chain seq x y z
N MET A 1 -13.09 -8.31 -12.30
CA MET A 1 -11.80 -7.99 -11.62
C MET A 1 -11.87 -8.39 -10.16
N LEU A 2 -13.05 -8.25 -9.53
CA LEU A 2 -13.41 -8.93 -8.29
C LEU A 2 -14.56 -9.90 -8.54
N ILE A 3 -14.63 -10.99 -7.75
CA ILE A 3 -15.85 -11.82 -7.64
C ILE A 3 -16.76 -11.21 -6.59
N HIS A 4 -16.19 -10.92 -5.43
CA HIS A 4 -16.92 -10.39 -4.29
C HIS A 4 -15.99 -9.55 -3.40
N ALA A 5 -16.57 -8.55 -2.73
CA ALA A 5 -15.91 -7.82 -1.67
C ALA A 5 -16.93 -7.40 -0.61
N GLU A 6 -16.56 -7.57 0.66
CA GLU A 6 -17.38 -7.23 1.83
C GLU A 6 -16.58 -6.31 2.76
N THR A 7 -17.22 -5.27 3.30
CA THR A 7 -16.60 -4.43 4.33
C THR A 7 -16.87 -5.07 5.69
N LEU A 8 -15.80 -5.44 6.41
CA LEU A 8 -15.88 -6.10 7.71
C LEU A 8 -15.92 -5.11 8.88
N ASP A 9 -15.16 -4.03 8.76
CA ASP A 9 -15.06 -2.97 9.76
C ASP A 9 -14.65 -1.67 9.05
N ASP A 10 -15.04 -0.53 9.59
CA ASP A 10 -14.58 0.76 9.12
C ASP A 10 -14.57 1.83 10.22
N CYS A 11 -13.81 2.90 9.98
CA CYS A 11 -13.70 4.02 10.90
C CYS A 11 -13.88 5.32 10.13
N SER A 12 -15.06 5.93 10.29
CA SER A 12 -15.41 7.22 9.69
C SER A 12 -14.54 8.38 10.18
N THR A 13 -13.85 8.25 11.32
CA THR A 13 -12.91 9.29 11.78
C THR A 13 -11.62 9.30 10.96
N THR A 14 -11.12 8.13 10.57
CA THR A 14 -9.81 8.00 9.90
C THR A 14 -9.91 7.67 8.41
N GLY A 15 -11.10 7.29 7.93
CA GLY A 15 -11.30 6.74 6.59
C GLY A 15 -10.76 5.31 6.43
N THR A 16 -10.43 4.63 7.53
CA THR A 16 -9.92 3.26 7.48
C THR A 16 -11.05 2.30 7.17
N MET A 17 -10.80 1.32 6.31
CA MET A 17 -11.72 0.20 6.08
C MET A 17 -10.95 -1.12 6.12
N MET A 18 -11.56 -2.15 6.71
CA MET A 18 -11.16 -3.54 6.60
C MET A 18 -12.12 -4.25 5.63
N VAL A 19 -11.56 -4.91 4.62
CA VAL A 19 -12.33 -5.50 3.52
C VAL A 19 -11.91 -6.95 3.31
N HIS A 20 -12.89 -7.84 3.19
CA HIS A 20 -12.70 -9.21 2.71
C HIS A 20 -12.84 -9.21 1.19
N TRP A 21 -11.80 -9.64 0.47
CA TRP A 21 -11.75 -9.58 -0.98
C TRP A 21 -11.49 -10.96 -1.59
N PHE A 22 -12.33 -11.34 -2.56
CA PHE A 22 -12.14 -12.48 -3.47
C PHE A 22 -11.82 -12.01 -4.90
N PRO A 23 -10.62 -12.31 -5.43
CA PRO A 23 -10.22 -11.91 -6.77
C PRO A 23 -10.90 -12.79 -7.83
N PHE A 24 -11.06 -12.25 -9.04
CA PHE A 24 -11.50 -13.06 -10.19
C PHE A 24 -10.37 -13.94 -10.74
N PHE A 25 -9.15 -13.40 -10.80
CA PHE A 25 -7.94 -14.15 -11.16
C PHE A 25 -7.40 -14.84 -9.91
N CYS A 26 -7.01 -16.12 -10.01
CA CYS A 26 -6.71 -16.96 -8.84
C CYS A 26 -7.84 -16.93 -7.81
N SER A 27 -9.06 -17.30 -8.24
CA SER A 27 -10.29 -17.28 -7.43
C SER A 27 -10.26 -18.21 -6.21
N ASP A 28 -9.24 -19.06 -6.12
CA ASP A 28 -8.89 -19.85 -4.95
C ASP A 28 -8.05 -19.05 -3.92
N ARG A 29 -8.09 -17.71 -3.99
CA ARG A 29 -7.48 -16.79 -3.02
C ARG A 29 -8.52 -15.94 -2.32
N GLU A 30 -8.20 -15.59 -1.08
CA GLU A 30 -8.91 -14.56 -0.33
C GLU A 30 -7.92 -13.60 0.30
N TYR A 31 -8.36 -12.36 0.51
CA TYR A 31 -7.58 -11.32 1.16
C TYR A 31 -8.40 -10.69 2.27
N ILE A 32 -7.76 -10.41 3.39
CA ILE A 32 -8.28 -9.48 4.37
C ILE A 32 -7.37 -8.27 4.34
N ILE A 33 -7.87 -7.16 3.82
CA ILE A 33 -7.07 -5.96 3.61
C ILE A 33 -7.57 -4.81 4.47
N GLY A 34 -6.64 -4.11 5.11
CA GLY A 34 -6.87 -2.78 5.66
C GLY A 34 -6.49 -1.75 4.60
N ARG A 35 -7.35 -0.76 4.37
CA ARG A 35 -7.10 0.35 3.44
C ARG A 35 -7.42 1.69 4.08
N ARG A 36 -6.66 2.72 3.68
CA ARG A 36 -6.87 4.11 4.11
C ARG A 36 -6.24 5.07 3.09
N ILE A 37 -6.74 6.30 3.05
CA ILE A 37 -6.22 7.36 2.17
C ILE A 37 -5.55 8.44 3.01
N TRP A 38 -4.33 8.81 2.63
CA TRP A 38 -3.61 9.94 3.17
C TRP A 38 -3.49 11.04 2.12
N ALA A 39 -3.44 12.29 2.58
CA ALA A 39 -3.26 13.46 1.72
C ALA A 39 -2.11 14.32 2.25
N SER A 40 -1.19 14.66 1.36
CA SER A 40 -0.10 15.60 1.60
C SER A 40 -0.08 16.64 0.48
N GLY A 41 -0.43 17.88 0.80
CA GLY A 41 -0.66 18.92 -0.20
C GLY A 41 -1.73 18.50 -1.23
N ARG A 42 -1.33 18.36 -2.49
CA ARG A 42 -2.18 17.91 -3.61
C ARG A 42 -1.97 16.45 -3.99
N THR A 43 -1.16 15.73 -3.23
CA THR A 43 -0.83 14.31 -3.46
C THR A 43 -1.65 13.44 -2.53
N TYR A 44 -2.18 12.36 -3.08
CA TYR A 44 -2.95 11.36 -2.34
C TYR A 44 -2.23 10.02 -2.36
N TYR A 45 -2.23 9.35 -1.21
CA TYR A 45 -1.66 8.02 -1.03
C TYR A 45 -2.76 7.06 -0.59
N CYS A 46 -3.14 6.12 -1.44
CA CYS A 46 -4.10 5.08 -1.13
C CYS A 46 -3.34 3.81 -0.72
N VAL A 47 -3.15 3.60 0.58
CA VAL A 47 -2.38 2.46 1.09
C VAL A 47 -3.35 1.34 1.45
N THR A 48 -3.00 0.13 1.02
CA THR A 48 -3.70 -1.11 1.32
C THR A 48 -2.70 -2.16 1.78
N LYS A 49 -3.02 -2.87 2.85
CA LYS A 49 -2.15 -3.90 3.43
C LYS A 49 -2.97 -5.10 3.87
N GLY A 50 -2.42 -6.31 3.79
CA GLY A 50 -2.95 -7.48 4.48
C GLY A 50 -3.01 -7.24 6.00
N VAL A 51 -4.16 -7.51 6.62
CA VAL A 51 -4.37 -7.32 8.06
C VAL A 51 -4.93 -8.59 8.70
N PRO A 52 -4.56 -8.90 9.95
CA PRO A 52 -5.17 -10.00 10.67
C PRO A 52 -6.64 -9.68 10.96
N CYS A 53 -7.49 -10.72 10.95
CA CYS A 53 -8.89 -10.62 11.32
C CYS A 53 -9.34 -11.93 11.95
N SER A 54 -9.75 -11.87 13.22
CA SER A 54 -10.20 -13.03 13.99
C SER A 54 -11.63 -13.46 13.68
N SER A 55 -12.48 -12.54 13.21
CA SER A 55 -13.88 -12.84 12.85
C SER A 55 -14.02 -13.62 11.54
N VAL A 56 -12.97 -13.68 10.72
CA VAL A 56 -12.94 -14.49 9.48
C VAL A 56 -11.89 -15.60 9.64
N PRO A 57 -12.29 -16.82 10.06
CA PRO A 57 -11.36 -17.94 10.24
C PRO A 57 -10.65 -18.32 8.95
N ARG A 58 -9.39 -18.75 9.05
CA ARG A 58 -8.63 -19.23 7.89
C ARG A 58 -9.20 -20.56 7.41
N ARG A 59 -9.31 -20.71 6.09
CA ARG A 59 -9.67 -21.97 5.43
C ARG A 59 -8.49 -22.47 4.60
N ASN A 60 -8.49 -23.76 4.30
CA ASN A 60 -7.51 -24.35 3.37
C ASN A 60 -7.75 -23.87 1.94
N LYS A 61 -9.03 -23.68 1.57
CA LYS A 61 -9.47 -23.08 0.32
C LYS A 61 -10.64 -22.12 0.59
N PRO A 62 -10.62 -20.90 0.05
CA PRO A 62 -9.50 -20.29 -0.67
C PRO A 62 -8.27 -20.04 0.23
N ARG A 63 -7.06 -20.01 -0.33
CA ARG A 63 -5.82 -19.67 0.40
C ARG A 63 -5.84 -18.18 0.72
N ARG A 64 -5.68 -17.85 2.00
CA ARG A 64 -5.49 -16.45 2.44
C ARG A 64 -4.13 -15.92 2.02
N VAL A 65 -4.12 -14.74 1.39
CA VAL A 65 -2.91 -13.99 1.05
C VAL A 65 -2.64 -12.98 2.15
N ASP A 66 -1.69 -13.28 3.03
CA ASP A 66 -1.33 -12.42 4.17
C ASP A 66 -0.32 -11.35 3.79
N LEU A 67 0.69 -11.73 2.99
CA LEU A 67 1.68 -10.79 2.49
C LEU A 67 1.07 -10.02 1.32
N TYR A 68 0.55 -8.84 1.64
CA TYR A 68 -0.05 -7.94 0.68
C TYR A 68 0.26 -6.50 1.07
N TYR A 69 0.90 -5.77 0.17
CA TYR A 69 1.23 -4.36 0.30
C TYR A 69 0.98 -3.67 -1.04
N SER A 70 0.10 -2.69 -1.05
CA SER A 70 -0.25 -1.94 -2.25
C SER A 70 -0.40 -0.47 -1.91
N SER A 71 0.16 0.41 -2.72
CA SER A 71 0.07 1.85 -2.53
C SER A 71 -0.07 2.55 -3.87
N TRP A 72 -1.11 3.37 -3.98
CA TRP A 72 -1.28 4.28 -5.12
C TRP A 72 -0.86 5.68 -4.69
N CYS A 73 0.07 6.29 -5.41
CA CYS A 73 0.39 7.71 -5.31
C CYS A 73 -0.26 8.43 -6.49
N ILE A 74 -1.13 9.40 -6.19
CA ILE A 74 -1.89 10.16 -7.18
C ILE A 74 -1.60 11.64 -6.98
N ARG A 75 -1.08 12.30 -8.02
CA ARG A 75 -0.73 13.73 -7.97
C ARG A 75 -1.14 14.46 -9.25
N PRO A 76 -1.44 15.77 -9.18
CA PRO A 76 -1.70 16.57 -10.36
C PRO A 76 -0.49 16.56 -11.30
N ALA A 77 -0.76 16.52 -12.60
CA ALA A 77 0.24 16.62 -13.66
C ALA A 77 -0.25 17.61 -14.73
N GLU A 78 0.69 18.18 -15.48
CA GLU A 78 0.38 19.04 -16.61
C GLU A 78 -0.27 18.22 -17.73
N SER A 79 -1.37 18.75 -18.26
CA SER A 79 -2.02 18.22 -19.44
C SER A 79 -1.27 18.70 -20.68
N LYS A 80 -0.90 17.76 -21.56
CA LYS A 80 -0.28 18.08 -22.86
C LYS A 80 -1.20 18.89 -23.78
N ARG A 81 -2.50 18.99 -23.48
CA ARG A 81 -3.46 19.74 -24.30
C ARG A 81 -3.35 21.25 -24.08
N ASP A 82 -3.16 21.67 -22.85
CA ASP A 82 -3.34 23.06 -22.42
C ASP A 82 -2.31 23.55 -21.40
N GLY A 83 -1.35 22.71 -20.99
CA GLY A 83 -0.34 23.03 -19.97
C GLY A 83 -0.91 23.21 -18.55
N ARG A 84 -2.22 23.02 -18.36
CA ARG A 84 -2.87 23.19 -17.07
C ARG A 84 -2.76 21.91 -16.25
N LEU A 85 -2.88 22.02 -14.93
CA LEU A 85 -2.88 20.89 -14.00
C LEU A 85 -4.23 20.16 -13.97
N THR A 86 -4.72 19.77 -15.15
CA THR A 86 -5.98 19.06 -15.39
C THR A 86 -5.78 17.56 -15.62
N ALA A 87 -4.53 17.10 -15.73
CA ALA A 87 -4.17 15.69 -15.74
C ALA A 87 -3.72 15.20 -14.35
N CYS A 88 -3.54 13.90 -14.21
CA CYS A 88 -2.93 13.30 -13.02
C CYS A 88 -1.90 12.24 -13.40
N GLU A 89 -0.85 12.15 -12.61
CA GLU A 89 0.06 11.01 -12.61
C GLU A 89 -0.39 10.04 -11.52
N VAL A 90 -0.36 8.75 -11.86
CA VAL A 90 -0.73 7.66 -10.96
C VAL A 90 0.42 6.67 -10.93
N LEU A 91 1.02 6.47 -9.76
CA LEU A 91 2.07 5.50 -9.52
C LEU A 91 1.54 4.41 -8.60
N LEU A 92 1.71 3.15 -9.00
CA LEU A 92 1.31 1.98 -8.22
C LEU A 92 2.56 1.24 -7.74
N PHE A 93 2.69 1.09 -6.43
CA PHE A 93 3.60 0.16 -5.79
C PHE A 93 2.81 -1.03 -5.30
N HIS A 94 3.26 -2.23 -5.65
CA HIS A 94 2.53 -3.45 -5.33
C HIS A 94 3.48 -4.60 -5.04
N HIS A 95 3.21 -5.30 -3.94
CA HIS A 95 3.92 -6.49 -3.52
C HIS A 95 2.95 -7.44 -2.83
N GLU A 96 2.87 -8.67 -3.32
CA GLU A 96 2.06 -9.72 -2.70
C GLU A 96 2.70 -11.10 -2.86
N ASP A 97 2.39 -12.01 -1.93
CA ASP A 97 2.65 -13.45 -2.08
C ASP A 97 1.34 -14.22 -2.27
N MET A 98 0.95 -14.37 -3.54
CA MET A 98 -0.18 -15.21 -3.91
C MET A 98 0.13 -16.71 -3.80
N GLY A 99 1.37 -17.13 -3.52
CA GLY A 99 1.75 -18.54 -3.54
C GLY A 99 1.58 -19.18 -4.93
N ILE A 100 1.86 -18.43 -5.99
CA ILE A 100 1.88 -18.92 -7.38
C ILE A 100 3.32 -18.84 -7.93
N PRO A 101 3.70 -19.71 -8.87
CA PRO A 101 5.02 -19.64 -9.49
C PRO A 101 5.25 -18.29 -10.18
N TRP A 102 6.46 -17.76 -10.00
CA TRP A 102 6.89 -16.46 -10.53
C TRP A 102 6.62 -16.25 -12.03
N GLU A 103 6.86 -17.27 -12.86
CA GLU A 103 6.62 -17.15 -14.30
C GLU A 103 5.13 -17.02 -14.65
N ILE A 104 4.25 -17.65 -13.86
CA ILE A 104 2.79 -17.50 -14.00
C ILE A 104 2.36 -16.10 -13.56
N ALA A 105 2.93 -15.59 -12.45
CA ALA A 105 2.67 -14.22 -11.99
C ALA A 105 3.08 -13.18 -13.05
N LYS A 106 4.29 -13.30 -13.62
CA LYS A 106 4.77 -12.45 -14.72
C LYS A 106 3.82 -12.45 -15.93
N LEU A 107 3.38 -13.64 -16.35
CA LEU A 107 2.45 -13.76 -17.47
C LEU A 107 1.12 -13.07 -17.16
N GLY A 108 0.59 -13.27 -15.95
CA GLY A 108 -0.61 -12.61 -15.46
C GLY A 108 -0.49 -11.09 -15.46
N VAL A 109 0.64 -10.54 -14.99
CA VAL A 109 0.90 -9.09 -15.01
C VAL A 109 0.99 -8.58 -16.45
N ARG A 110 1.77 -9.25 -17.31
CA ARG A 110 1.97 -8.84 -18.71
C ARG A 110 0.66 -8.77 -19.48
N GLN A 111 -0.24 -9.72 -19.27
CA GLN A 111 -1.51 -9.79 -19.99
C GLN A 111 -2.64 -9.00 -19.31
N GLY A 112 -2.66 -8.98 -17.98
CA GLY A 112 -3.77 -8.45 -17.19
C GLY A 112 -3.65 -6.96 -16.82
N MET A 113 -2.43 -6.48 -16.55
CA MET A 113 -2.24 -5.13 -15.98
C MET A 113 -2.70 -4.03 -16.94
N TRP A 114 -2.43 -4.17 -18.24
CA TRP A 114 -2.90 -3.20 -19.23
C TRP A 114 -4.44 -3.15 -19.30
N GLY A 115 -5.11 -4.29 -19.11
CA GLY A 115 -6.56 -4.34 -19.01
C GLY A 115 -7.10 -3.57 -17.80
N ALA A 116 -6.37 -3.55 -16.68
CA ALA A 116 -6.70 -2.74 -15.51
C ALA A 116 -6.52 -1.25 -15.79
N VAL A 117 -5.36 -0.86 -16.36
CA VAL A 117 -5.05 0.54 -16.69
C VAL A 117 -6.10 1.13 -17.63
N LYS A 118 -6.51 0.40 -18.67
CA LYS A 118 -7.56 0.85 -19.61
C LYS A 118 -8.92 1.10 -18.96
N LYS A 119 -9.20 0.56 -17.77
CA LYS A 119 -10.47 0.78 -17.05
C LYS A 119 -10.47 2.02 -16.17
N ILE A 120 -9.31 2.63 -15.92
CA ILE A 120 -9.19 3.79 -15.02
C ILE A 120 -9.96 5.00 -15.58
N ASP A 121 -9.72 5.39 -16.84
CA ASP A 121 -10.42 6.55 -17.42
C ASP A 121 -11.95 6.34 -17.54
N PRO A 122 -12.46 5.22 -18.09
CA PRO A 122 -13.90 4.96 -18.08
C PRO A 122 -14.52 4.96 -16.68
N GLY A 123 -13.82 4.41 -15.68
CA GLY A 123 -14.24 4.45 -14.28
C GLY A 123 -14.32 5.88 -13.74
N LEU A 124 -13.32 6.73 -14.03
CA LEU A 124 -13.33 8.14 -13.67
C LEU A 124 -14.49 8.89 -14.35
N ARG A 125 -14.75 8.66 -15.64
CA ARG A 125 -15.88 9.29 -16.34
C ARG A 125 -17.22 8.87 -15.76
N SER A 126 -17.38 7.60 -15.42
CA SER A 126 -18.57 7.10 -14.73
C SER A 126 -18.76 7.78 -13.38
N TYR A 127 -17.70 7.88 -12.58
CA TYR A 127 -17.73 8.58 -11.30
C TYR A 127 -18.10 10.06 -11.47
N GLN A 128 -17.52 10.77 -12.46
CA GLN A 128 -17.86 12.18 -12.74
C GLN A 128 -19.35 12.35 -13.08
N LYS A 129 -19.92 11.48 -13.91
CA LYS A 129 -21.36 11.50 -14.23
C LYS A 129 -22.23 11.25 -12.99
N HIS A 130 -21.85 10.28 -12.14
CA HIS A 130 -22.54 10.00 -10.88
C HIS A 130 -22.48 11.18 -9.90
N ARG A 131 -21.35 11.89 -9.86
CA ARG A 131 -21.24 13.12 -9.05
C ARG A 131 -22.15 14.23 -9.57
N ALA A 132 -22.26 14.38 -10.89
CA ALA A 132 -23.11 15.37 -11.52
C ALA A 132 -24.62 15.10 -11.34
N SER A 133 -25.03 13.84 -11.20
CA SER A 133 -26.44 13.48 -10.95
C SER A 133 -26.92 13.79 -9.54
N GLY A 134 -26.01 14.13 -8.61
CA GLY A 134 -26.35 14.38 -7.20
C GLY A 134 -26.72 13.11 -6.42
N SER A 135 -26.59 11.92 -7.02
CA SER A 135 -26.93 10.66 -6.36
C SER A 135 -25.98 10.37 -5.20
N PRO A 136 -26.46 9.73 -4.11
CA PRO A 136 -25.60 9.35 -2.99
C PRO A 136 -24.42 8.50 -3.44
N LEU A 137 -23.26 8.68 -2.80
CA LEU A 137 -22.10 7.82 -3.02
C LEU A 137 -22.35 6.44 -2.41
N SER A 138 -21.73 5.42 -3.00
CA SER A 138 -21.58 4.15 -2.30
C SER A 138 -20.79 4.36 -1.00
N HIS A 139 -20.95 3.46 -0.03
CA HIS A 139 -20.23 3.54 1.24
C HIS A 139 -18.71 3.68 1.06
N SER A 140 -18.13 2.88 0.15
CA SER A 140 -16.70 2.99 -0.20
C SER A 140 -16.34 4.34 -0.82
N GLY A 141 -17.24 4.92 -1.63
CA GLY A 141 -17.03 6.24 -2.23
C GLY A 141 -17.08 7.36 -1.20
N PHE A 142 -17.99 7.27 -0.22
CA PHE A 142 -18.05 8.18 0.92
C PHE A 142 -16.79 8.08 1.78
N MET A 143 -16.38 6.87 2.16
CA MET A 143 -15.17 6.65 2.96
C MET A 143 -13.91 7.17 2.26
N ALA A 144 -13.83 7.11 0.93
CA ALA A 144 -12.71 7.64 0.17
C ALA A 144 -12.56 9.18 0.27
N GLN A 145 -13.60 9.91 0.69
CA GLN A 145 -13.52 11.35 0.92
C GLN A 145 -12.84 11.68 2.26
N ILE A 146 -12.81 10.72 3.19
CA ILE A 146 -12.21 10.86 4.52
C ILE A 146 -10.74 10.50 4.41
N ASN A 147 -9.90 11.52 4.29
CA ASN A 147 -8.45 11.34 4.14
C ASN A 147 -7.70 11.91 5.34
N THR A 148 -6.60 11.23 5.68
CA THR A 148 -5.72 11.63 6.78
C THR A 148 -4.66 12.59 6.29
N LYS A 149 -4.62 13.78 6.88
CA LYS A 149 -3.66 14.80 6.50
C LYS A 149 -2.28 14.49 7.07
N VAL A 150 -1.25 14.62 6.24
CA VAL A 150 0.16 14.50 6.63
C VAL A 150 0.87 15.76 6.17
N SER A 151 1.76 16.30 7.00
CA SER A 151 2.55 17.47 6.61
C SER A 151 3.61 17.09 5.58
N PRO A 152 3.79 17.88 4.51
CA PRO A 152 4.84 17.65 3.52
C PRO A 152 6.24 17.60 4.15
N ASN A 153 6.52 18.50 5.09
CA ASN A 153 7.81 18.60 5.79
C ASN A 153 8.17 17.33 6.56
N LEU A 154 7.17 16.62 7.10
CA LEU A 154 7.41 15.35 7.81
C LEU A 154 7.91 14.28 6.82
N LEU A 155 7.31 14.21 5.63
CA LEU A 155 7.71 13.26 4.59
C LEU A 155 9.12 13.57 4.09
N GLU A 156 9.44 14.83 3.78
CA GLU A 156 10.77 15.24 3.33
C GLU A 156 11.86 14.98 4.40
N SER A 157 11.55 15.27 5.68
CA SER A 157 12.48 14.99 6.77
C SER A 157 12.75 13.50 6.97
N GLN A 158 11.75 12.65 6.68
CA GLN A 158 11.88 11.21 6.78
C GLN A 158 12.65 10.64 5.59
N GLU A 159 12.41 11.15 4.38
CA GLU A 159 13.22 10.84 3.19
C GLU A 159 14.70 11.16 3.46
N ASN A 160 15.00 12.34 4.01
CA ASN A 160 16.37 12.78 4.31
C ASN A 160 17.04 11.99 5.45
N LYS A 161 16.27 11.46 6.41
CA LYS A 161 16.82 10.58 7.46
C LYS A 161 17.13 9.18 6.95
N SER A 162 16.34 8.67 6.01
CA SER A 162 16.55 7.33 5.43
C SER A 162 17.84 7.26 4.59
N SER A 163 18.27 8.38 4.00
CA SER A 163 19.53 8.45 3.23
C SER A 163 20.79 8.61 4.10
N ALA A 164 20.66 8.99 5.38
CA ALA A 164 21.79 9.19 6.28
C ALA A 164 22.16 7.94 7.11
N SER A 165 21.41 6.85 6.99
CA SER A 165 21.51 5.65 7.84
C SER A 165 21.98 4.38 7.09
N GLU A 166 22.50 4.49 5.86
CA GLU A 166 23.13 3.35 5.19
C GLU A 166 24.53 3.12 5.78
N VAL A 167 24.62 2.14 6.68
CA VAL A 167 25.88 1.64 7.24
C VAL A 167 26.60 0.81 6.19
N GLU A 168 27.86 1.19 5.94
CA GLU A 168 28.90 0.51 5.14
C GLU A 168 28.88 -1.03 5.23
N PRO A 169 28.90 -1.77 4.10
CA PRO A 169 29.29 -3.17 4.10
C PRO A 169 30.82 -3.31 4.00
N LEU A 170 31.45 -3.86 5.06
CA LEU A 170 32.80 -4.42 5.00
C LEU A 170 32.91 -5.43 3.84
N GLY A 171 33.90 -5.25 2.97
CA GLY A 171 33.89 -5.80 1.61
C GLY A 171 34.63 -7.11 1.36
N SER A 172 34.62 -7.49 0.06
CA SER A 172 35.75 -8.10 -0.67
C SER A 172 35.44 -8.16 -2.19
N ALA A 173 36.29 -7.48 -2.97
CA ALA A 173 36.79 -7.70 -4.35
C ALA A 173 35.90 -8.09 -5.56
N ASP A 174 36.04 -7.24 -6.60
CA ASP A 174 36.06 -7.46 -8.07
C ASP A 174 34.78 -7.42 -8.97
N LYS A 175 34.47 -6.18 -9.42
CA LYS A 175 33.97 -5.66 -10.75
C LYS A 175 32.67 -6.19 -11.43
N PRO A 176 32.04 -5.43 -12.36
CA PRO A 176 32.05 -3.98 -12.60
C PRO A 176 30.63 -3.34 -12.49
N SER A 177 30.62 -2.00 -12.50
CA SER A 177 29.48 -1.10 -12.32
C SER A 177 28.22 -1.43 -13.13
N GLY A 178 27.07 -1.44 -12.45
CA GLY A 178 25.75 -1.54 -13.06
C GLY A 178 24.67 -0.82 -12.25
N ARG A 179 24.46 0.47 -12.58
CA ARG A 179 23.24 1.28 -12.40
C ARG A 179 22.50 1.17 -11.06
N GLY A 180 22.68 2.21 -10.23
CA GLY A 180 22.05 2.37 -8.92
C GLY A 180 20.53 2.18 -8.90
N ILE A 181 20.06 1.56 -7.82
CA ILE A 181 18.64 1.34 -7.53
C ILE A 181 17.95 2.70 -7.41
N PRO A 182 16.82 2.95 -8.11
CA PRO A 182 16.14 4.23 -8.04
C PRO A 182 15.68 4.54 -6.61
N LYS A 183 16.04 5.72 -6.10
CA LYS A 183 15.72 6.28 -4.77
C LYS A 183 14.23 6.20 -4.37
N MET A 184 13.34 5.88 -5.29
CA MET A 184 11.90 5.77 -5.09
C MET A 184 11.44 4.43 -4.45
N LEU A 185 12.26 3.37 -4.52
CA LEU A 185 11.91 2.03 -4.01
C LEU A 185 11.93 1.94 -2.47
N VAL A 186 12.71 2.78 -1.81
CA VAL A 186 12.90 2.75 -0.35
C VAL A 186 11.74 3.45 0.38
N VAL A 187 11.19 4.51 -0.20
CA VAL A 187 10.12 5.34 0.40
C VAL A 187 8.80 4.57 0.53
N GLY A 188 8.46 3.72 -0.45
CA GLY A 188 7.25 2.90 -0.42
C GLY A 188 7.25 1.83 0.69
N GLY A 189 8.42 1.26 0.99
CA GLY A 189 8.59 0.25 2.05
C GLY A 189 8.55 0.85 3.46
N ALA A 190 9.12 2.05 3.65
CA ALA A 190 9.16 2.71 4.96
C ALA A 190 7.77 3.21 5.43
N ILE A 191 6.92 3.67 4.51
CA ILE A 191 5.54 4.07 4.83
C ILE A 191 4.69 2.85 5.25
N ALA A 192 4.96 1.67 4.66
CA ALA A 192 4.29 0.42 5.03
C ALA A 192 4.69 -0.10 6.43
N LEU A 193 5.88 0.23 6.91
CA LEU A 193 6.38 -0.12 8.25
C LEU A 193 5.95 0.88 9.33
N ALA A 194 5.92 2.19 9.04
CA ALA A 194 5.59 3.22 10.02
C ALA A 194 4.07 3.37 10.28
N CYS A 195 3.22 2.91 9.37
CA CYS A 195 1.76 2.99 9.49
C CYS A 195 1.14 1.61 9.71
N THR A 196 1.64 0.85 10.69
CA THR A 196 0.95 -0.36 11.13
C THR A 196 -0.47 0.01 11.55
N ILE A 197 -1.46 -0.37 10.75
CA ILE A 197 -2.87 -0.48 11.13
C ILE A 197 -2.99 -1.70 12.07
N ASP A 198 -2.12 -1.77 13.07
CA ASP A 198 -2.25 -2.69 14.19
C ASP A 198 -2.72 -1.84 15.34
N ARG A 199 -3.89 -2.20 15.88
CA ARG A 199 -4.39 -1.65 17.13
C ARG A 199 -3.44 -2.04 18.26
N GLY A 200 -2.35 -1.29 18.43
CA GLY A 200 -1.65 -1.10 19.70
C GLY A 200 -1.11 -2.33 20.45
N LEU A 201 -0.86 -3.49 19.81
CA LEU A 201 -0.37 -4.67 20.51
C LEU A 201 1.13 -4.96 20.30
N LEU A 202 1.70 -4.65 19.13
CA LEU A 202 3.09 -5.00 18.82
C LEU A 202 4.14 -4.02 19.35
N THR A 203 3.75 -2.80 19.74
CA THR A 203 4.70 -1.82 20.28
C THR A 203 5.23 -2.21 21.65
N LYS A 204 4.51 -3.00 22.46
CA LYS A 204 4.96 -3.37 23.80
C LYS A 204 5.90 -4.59 23.83
N ALA A 205 5.71 -5.57 22.94
CA ALA A 205 6.50 -6.79 22.94
C ALA A 205 7.93 -6.59 22.37
N VAL A 206 8.07 -5.73 21.35
CA VAL A 206 9.38 -5.47 20.73
C VAL A 206 10.25 -4.57 21.61
N ILE A 207 9.66 -3.59 22.31
CA ILE A 207 10.40 -2.72 23.25
C ILE A 207 10.93 -3.55 24.45
N PHE A 208 10.14 -4.50 24.97
CA PHE A 208 10.60 -5.37 26.07
C PHE A 208 11.63 -6.41 25.62
N GLY A 209 11.52 -6.94 24.40
CA GLY A 209 12.46 -7.94 23.86
C GLY A 209 13.86 -7.37 23.61
N VAL A 210 13.95 -6.11 23.16
CA VAL A 210 15.23 -5.45 22.90
C VAL A 210 15.90 -5.00 24.21
N ALA A 211 15.15 -4.45 25.17
CA ALA A 211 15.70 -4.05 26.48
C ALA A 211 16.30 -5.24 27.26
N ARG A 212 15.69 -6.43 27.17
CA ARG A 212 16.16 -7.63 27.88
C ARG A 212 17.43 -8.23 27.26
N ARG A 213 17.67 -8.01 25.97
CA ARG A 213 18.88 -8.50 25.28
C ARG A 213 20.12 -7.65 25.58
N PHE A 214 19.94 -6.35 25.83
CA PHE A 214 21.05 -5.47 26.25
C PHE A 214 21.42 -5.60 27.72
N ALA A 215 20.46 -5.89 28.61
CA ALA A 215 20.75 -6.09 30.04
C ALA A 215 21.63 -7.33 30.34
N ASN A 216 21.57 -8.37 29.50
CA ASN A 216 22.35 -9.60 29.69
C ASN A 216 23.77 -9.55 29.08
N MET A 217 24.12 -8.48 28.38
CA MET A 217 25.45 -8.31 27.78
C MET A 217 26.45 -7.60 28.71
N GLY A 218 25.98 -7.03 29.82
CA GLY A 218 26.81 -6.31 30.81
C GLY A 218 27.32 -7.15 31.99
N ARG A 219 27.21 -8.49 31.93
CA ARG A 219 27.56 -9.37 33.07
C ARG A 219 28.59 -10.46 32.77
N ARG A 220 29.48 -10.20 31.82
CA ARG A 220 30.74 -10.94 31.64
C ARG A 220 31.89 -9.96 31.43
N LEU A 221 32.36 -9.41 32.55
CA LEU A 221 33.76 -9.07 32.78
C LEU A 221 34.22 -9.96 33.94
#